data_AF-A0A3B0SJ03-F1
#
_entry.id   AF-A0A3B0SJ03-F1
#
_cell.length_a   1.000
_cell.length_b   1.000
_cell.length_c   1.000
_cell.angle_alpha   90.00
_cell.angle_beta   90.00
_cell.angle_gamma   90.00
#
_symmetry.space_group_name_H-M   'P 1'
#
loop_
_entity.id
_entity.type
_entity.pdbx_description
1 polymer ?
#
loop_
_entity_poly.entity_id
_entity_poly.type
_entity_poly.pdbx_seq_one_letter_code
_entity_poly.pdbx_strand_id
1 'polypeptide(L)'
;MRIRIVLAVVVLVALAVPAYAQTGGELSQSDVDAALARRRAAGSSLEALTARFDQAMFDEEILRERVMDLSTRVADLEQDIVARRSKVVSLVLSRYMAGGLTGTERVFNTRDFMDIPVQAEYLDRLNAADLAVLSGLMASEQLQVQQQASLDASLVAQREITAELTEMATDLSVALANADTEYNSITAAFTKQEEERKAKEEAERKAREAEERRKAEAARKAREAAAAAEAGTTTTAPVTTTTTEAPQVTTTTGATTTTTEAPPDTTTTTTTPPAVVTDAKTCPVDAANSFSDTWGAARSGGRTHKGVDIFAARNAPLVAVESGTVTRTSNSTLGGISIYLTGSSGNRYYYAHLEFITEGIRGGTAVDVGDVLGGVGTTGNAPAWLPMLH
;
A
#
# COMPACT_ATOMS: atom_id res chain seq x y z
N MET A 1 -14.96 12.63 19.10
CA MET A 1 -15.64 12.51 17.78
C MET A 1 -14.69 11.82 16.81
N ARG A 2 -14.39 10.55 17.10
CA ARG A 2 -13.42 9.67 16.42
C ARG A 2 -14.05 8.28 16.55
N ILE A 3 -13.89 7.42 15.54
CA ILE A 3 -14.68 6.20 15.24
C ILE A 3 -15.85 6.53 14.31
N ARG A 4 -15.58 6.57 12.99
CA ARG A 4 -16.56 6.36 11.90
C ARG A 4 -15.99 6.27 10.47
N ILE A 5 -14.67 6.24 10.28
CA ILE A 5 -14.08 6.27 8.91
C ILE A 5 -13.73 4.87 8.37
N VAL A 6 -13.84 3.80 9.14
CA VAL A 6 -13.50 2.43 8.67
C VAL A 6 -14.74 1.54 8.46
N LEU A 7 -15.96 2.11 8.47
CA LEU A 7 -17.19 1.31 8.44
C LEU A 7 -18.28 1.98 7.58
N ALA A 8 -17.97 2.21 6.29
CA ALA A 8 -18.97 2.63 5.31
C ALA A 8 -18.50 2.47 3.84
N VAL A 9 -17.96 1.32 3.44
CA VAL A 9 -17.82 0.97 2.00
C VAL A 9 -18.28 -0.48 1.73
N VAL A 10 -19.17 -0.99 2.57
CA VAL A 10 -19.94 -2.20 2.27
C VAL A 10 -21.38 -1.75 2.17
N VAL A 11 -21.97 -1.97 1.00
CA VAL A 11 -23.39 -1.82 0.59
C VAL A 11 -23.52 -0.83 -0.58
N LEU A 12 -23.10 -1.30 -1.75
CA LEU A 12 -23.73 -0.95 -3.03
C LEU A 12 -23.64 -2.16 -3.98
N VAL A 13 -24.08 -3.32 -3.48
CA VAL A 13 -24.15 -4.59 -4.25
C VAL A 13 -25.49 -4.75 -4.99
N ALA A 14 -26.46 -3.88 -4.77
CA ALA A 14 -27.75 -4.01 -5.43
C ALA A 14 -27.94 -2.88 -6.43
N LEU A 15 -27.86 -3.20 -7.73
CA LEU A 15 -28.60 -2.59 -8.87
C LEU A 15 -27.81 -2.50 -10.19
N ALA A 16 -26.65 -3.14 -10.33
CA ALA A 16 -26.14 -3.44 -11.66
C ALA A 16 -26.87 -4.69 -12.21
N VAL A 17 -28.11 -4.49 -12.69
CA VAL A 17 -28.74 -5.47 -13.59
C VAL A 17 -27.82 -5.56 -14.82
N PRO A 18 -27.20 -6.71 -15.13
CA PRO A 18 -26.16 -6.76 -16.14
C PRO A 18 -26.76 -6.47 -17.52
N ALA A 19 -26.10 -5.57 -18.26
CA ALA A 19 -26.41 -5.24 -19.66
C ALA A 19 -26.44 -6.47 -20.59
N TYR A 20 -25.86 -7.60 -20.19
CA TYR A 20 -25.86 -8.85 -20.94
C TYR A 20 -27.22 -9.53 -21.04
N ALA A 21 -28.20 -9.19 -20.19
CA ALA A 21 -29.56 -9.72 -20.33
C ALA A 21 -30.28 -9.19 -21.60
N GLN A 22 -29.70 -8.24 -22.34
CA GLN A 22 -30.33 -7.61 -23.50
C GLN A 22 -29.83 -8.08 -24.87
N THR A 23 -28.77 -8.87 -24.95
CA THR A 23 -28.28 -9.43 -26.23
C THR A 23 -28.58 -10.92 -26.26
N GLY A 24 -29.62 -11.32 -26.99
CA GLY A 24 -30.11 -12.72 -27.05
C GLY A 24 -29.20 -13.72 -27.77
N GLY A 25 -27.88 -13.66 -27.57
CA GLY A 25 -26.89 -14.63 -28.06
C GLY A 25 -26.47 -15.62 -26.96
N GLU A 26 -26.17 -16.86 -27.35
CA GLU A 26 -25.60 -17.88 -26.47
C GLU A 26 -24.22 -17.45 -25.95
N LEU A 27 -23.97 -17.59 -24.65
CA LEU A 27 -22.64 -17.37 -24.05
C LEU A 27 -21.72 -18.54 -24.38
N SER A 28 -20.49 -18.22 -24.74
CA SER A 28 -19.43 -19.17 -25.08
C SER A 28 -18.33 -19.22 -24.01
N GLN A 29 -17.52 -20.27 -24.03
CA GLN A 29 -16.33 -20.34 -23.16
C GLN A 29 -15.37 -19.17 -23.38
N SER A 30 -15.27 -18.65 -24.61
CA SER A 30 -14.47 -17.46 -24.91
C SER A 30 -14.98 -16.19 -24.23
N ASP A 31 -16.28 -16.08 -23.95
CA ASP A 31 -16.83 -14.93 -23.22
C ASP A 31 -16.43 -14.95 -21.75
N VAL A 32 -16.38 -16.14 -21.14
CA VAL A 32 -15.87 -16.36 -19.77
C VAL A 32 -14.36 -16.05 -19.71
N ASP A 33 -13.59 -16.53 -20.68
CA ASP A 33 -12.15 -16.27 -20.75
C ASP A 33 -11.85 -14.78 -20.98
N ALA A 34 -12.65 -14.10 -21.81
CA ALA A 34 -12.57 -12.65 -22.00
C ALA A 34 -12.92 -11.88 -20.72
N ALA A 35 -13.95 -12.28 -19.99
CA ALA A 35 -14.32 -11.69 -18.70
C ALA A 35 -13.22 -11.90 -17.65
N LEU A 36 -12.62 -13.09 -17.60
CA LEU A 36 -11.50 -13.40 -16.72
C LEU A 36 -10.25 -12.58 -17.08
N ALA A 37 -9.98 -12.39 -18.38
CA ALA A 37 -8.90 -11.52 -18.85
C ALA A 37 -9.13 -10.05 -18.45
N ARG A 38 -10.37 -9.54 -18.57
CA ARG A 38 -10.73 -8.20 -18.08
C ARG A 38 -10.57 -8.07 -16.56
N ARG A 39 -10.97 -9.10 -15.79
CA ARG A 39 -10.76 -9.13 -14.33
C ARG A 39 -9.27 -9.10 -13.97
N ARG A 40 -8.42 -9.87 -14.68
CA ARG A 40 -6.97 -9.84 -14.49
C ARG A 40 -6.36 -8.50 -14.87
N ALA A 41 -6.81 -7.90 -15.98
CA ALA A 41 -6.36 -6.57 -16.40
C ALA A 41 -6.74 -5.49 -15.37
N ALA A 42 -7.95 -5.56 -14.80
CA ALA A 42 -8.36 -4.71 -13.68
C ALA A 42 -7.46 -4.91 -12.45
N GLY A 43 -7.00 -6.13 -12.20
CA GLY A 43 -5.97 -6.44 -11.19
C GLY A 43 -4.62 -5.77 -11.46
N SER A 44 -4.16 -5.72 -12.71
CA SER A 44 -2.89 -5.03 -13.05
C SER A 44 -2.99 -3.50 -12.96
N SER A 45 -4.15 -2.90 -13.29
CA SER A 45 -4.40 -1.48 -13.00
C SER A 45 -4.49 -1.20 -11.50
N LEU A 46 -4.85 -2.21 -10.71
CA LEU A 46 -4.86 -2.16 -9.25
C LEU A 46 -3.45 -1.99 -8.70
N GLU A 47 -2.45 -2.66 -9.27
CA GLU A 47 -1.05 -2.56 -8.80
C GLU A 47 -0.51 -1.12 -8.86
N ALA A 48 -0.78 -0.41 -9.96
CA ALA A 48 -0.39 1.00 -10.09
C ALA A 48 -1.14 1.89 -9.08
N LEU A 49 -2.43 1.61 -8.85
CA LEU A 49 -3.24 2.35 -7.87
C LEU A 49 -2.78 2.06 -6.44
N THR A 50 -2.46 0.81 -6.12
CA THR A 50 -1.89 0.37 -4.85
C THR A 50 -0.54 1.01 -4.61
N ALA A 51 0.36 1.05 -5.60
CA ALA A 51 1.66 1.72 -5.47
C ALA A 51 1.50 3.22 -5.19
N ARG A 52 0.57 3.91 -5.86
CA ARG A 52 0.26 5.32 -5.58
C ARG A 52 -0.37 5.51 -4.19
N PHE A 53 -1.25 4.61 -3.79
CA PHE A 53 -1.86 4.61 -2.45
C PHE A 53 -0.81 4.43 -1.36
N ASP A 54 0.09 3.45 -1.49
CA ASP A 54 1.18 3.20 -0.55
C ASP A 54 2.13 4.39 -0.47
N GLN A 55 2.45 5.01 -1.62
CA GLN A 55 3.24 6.23 -1.66
C GLN A 55 2.55 7.40 -0.94
N ALA A 56 1.26 7.61 -1.18
CA ALA A 56 0.51 8.69 -0.51
C ALA A 56 0.37 8.44 1.00
N MET A 57 0.22 7.19 1.42
CA MET A 57 0.23 6.81 2.83
C MET A 57 1.57 7.13 3.51
N PHE A 58 2.68 6.85 2.81
CA PHE A 58 4.01 7.17 3.29
C PHE A 58 4.24 8.69 3.39
N ASP A 59 3.84 9.43 2.35
CA ASP A 59 3.95 10.89 2.31
C ASP A 59 3.08 11.55 3.40
N GLU A 60 1.92 10.97 3.75
CA GLU A 60 1.07 11.44 4.86
C GLU A 60 1.75 11.31 6.22
N GLU A 61 2.42 10.18 6.51
CA GLU A 61 3.12 10.00 7.79
C GLU A 61 4.26 11.00 7.94
N ILE A 62 5.04 11.22 6.87
CA ILE A 62 6.12 12.22 6.85
C ILE A 62 5.58 13.61 7.15
N LEU A 63 4.44 13.93 6.56
CA LEU A 63 3.83 15.23 6.72
C LEU A 63 3.24 15.41 8.11
N ARG A 64 2.63 14.37 8.65
CA ARG A 64 2.11 14.33 10.02
C ARG A 64 3.22 14.52 11.05
N GLU A 65 4.36 13.90 10.84
CA GLU A 65 5.54 14.10 11.67
C GLU A 65 6.03 15.56 11.61
N ARG A 66 6.11 16.13 10.40
CA ARG A 66 6.50 17.53 10.21
C ARG A 66 5.53 18.50 10.91
N VAL A 67 4.23 18.24 10.83
CA VAL A 67 3.20 19.04 11.52
C VAL A 67 3.39 18.98 13.03
N MET A 68 3.67 17.80 13.59
CA MET A 68 3.90 17.65 15.03
C MET A 68 5.14 18.42 15.49
N ASP A 69 6.25 18.27 14.76
CA ASP A 69 7.51 18.95 15.05
C ASP A 69 7.38 20.48 14.94
N LEU A 70 6.77 21.00 13.88
CA LEU A 70 6.51 22.43 13.72
C LEU A 70 5.59 22.97 14.81
N SER A 71 4.55 22.22 15.19
CA SER A 71 3.66 22.61 16.28
C SER A 71 4.39 22.75 17.60
N THR A 72 5.35 21.87 17.91
CA THR A 72 6.18 21.99 19.12
C THR A 72 7.11 23.20 19.03
N ARG A 73 7.83 23.38 17.91
CA ARG A 73 8.75 24.51 17.75
C ARG A 73 8.05 25.87 17.82
N VAL A 74 6.85 25.99 17.25
CA VAL A 74 6.04 27.21 17.35
C VAL A 74 5.66 27.49 18.80
N ALA A 75 5.20 26.47 19.55
CA ALA A 75 4.85 26.62 20.96
C ALA A 75 6.05 27.02 21.82
N ASP A 76 7.22 26.41 21.59
CA ASP A 76 8.46 26.76 22.29
C ASP A 76 8.89 28.19 21.97
N LEU A 77 8.80 28.60 20.70
CA LEU A 77 9.11 29.98 20.28
C LEU A 77 8.16 31.00 20.91
N GLU A 78 6.87 30.69 21.02
CA GLU A 78 5.90 31.54 21.70
C GLU A 78 6.30 31.80 23.15
N GLN A 79 6.68 30.74 23.88
CA GLN A 79 7.16 30.85 25.25
C GLN A 79 8.46 31.66 25.35
N ASP A 80 9.40 31.43 24.42
CA ASP A 80 10.66 32.16 24.33
C ASP A 80 10.44 33.66 24.05
N ILE A 81 9.51 34.00 23.17
CA ILE A 81 9.13 35.38 22.86
C ILE A 81 8.55 36.06 24.09
N VAL A 82 7.69 35.38 24.87
CA VAL A 82 7.16 35.92 26.13
C VAL A 82 8.31 36.22 27.11
N ALA A 83 9.26 35.29 27.27
CA ALA A 83 10.42 35.50 28.14
C ALA A 83 11.32 36.64 27.65
N ARG A 84 11.55 36.76 26.33
CA ARG A 84 12.34 37.84 25.72
C ARG A 84 11.65 39.20 25.85
N ARG A 85 10.33 39.28 25.67
CA ARG A 85 9.54 40.49 25.90
C ARG A 85 9.67 40.97 27.35
N SER A 86 9.63 40.05 28.32
CA SER A 86 9.89 40.38 29.73
C SER A 86 11.29 40.98 29.94
N LYS A 87 12.34 40.41 29.33
CA LYS A 87 13.70 40.96 29.37
C LYS A 87 13.78 42.36 28.76
N VAL A 88 13.09 42.62 27.65
CA VAL A 88 13.01 43.95 27.04
C VAL A 88 12.33 44.95 28.00
N VAL A 89 11.22 44.56 28.65
CA VAL A 89 10.55 45.42 29.64
C VAL A 89 11.47 45.73 30.83
N SER A 90 12.16 44.72 31.37
CA SER A 90 13.14 44.91 32.45
C SER A 90 14.30 45.82 32.03
N LEU A 91 14.78 45.67 30.79
CA LEU A 91 15.81 46.54 30.23
C LEU A 91 15.31 47.99 30.18
N VAL A 92 14.14 48.24 29.59
CA VAL A 92 13.54 49.58 29.51
C VAL A 92 13.36 50.20 30.90
N LEU A 93 12.82 49.44 31.87
CA LEU A 93 12.63 49.91 33.24
C LEU A 93 13.96 50.22 33.94
N SER A 94 14.96 49.36 33.79
CA SER A 94 16.29 49.59 34.38
C SER A 94 16.95 50.86 33.84
N ARG A 95 16.81 51.14 32.54
CA ARG A 95 17.33 52.35 31.90
C ARG A 95 16.56 53.60 32.33
N TYR A 96 15.24 53.50 32.46
CA TYR A 96 14.41 54.57 33.02
C TYR A 96 14.84 54.95 34.45
N MET A 97 15.04 53.96 35.32
CA MET A 97 15.46 54.18 36.71
C MET A 97 16.90 54.70 36.84
N ALA A 98 17.83 54.23 35.99
CA ALA A 98 19.22 54.65 36.01
C ALA A 98 19.45 56.08 35.47
N GLY A 99 18.52 56.62 34.67
CA GLY A 99 18.65 57.91 33.99
C GLY A 99 17.89 59.09 34.61
N GLY A 100 17.21 58.90 35.75
CA GLY A 100 16.54 59.93 36.56
C GLY A 100 16.07 61.20 35.84
N LEU A 101 14.85 61.19 35.28
CA LEU A 101 13.96 62.29 34.83
C LEU A 101 14.50 63.55 34.11
N THR A 102 15.81 63.75 33.96
CA THR A 102 16.40 64.96 33.35
C THR A 102 16.73 64.78 31.87
N GLY A 103 16.68 63.54 31.35
CA GLY A 103 16.90 63.22 29.93
C GLY A 103 15.69 62.61 29.21
N THR A 104 14.66 62.17 29.93
CA THR A 104 13.52 61.42 29.33
C THR A 104 12.41 62.32 28.78
N GLU A 105 12.24 63.55 29.28
CA GLU A 105 11.23 64.48 28.75
C GLU A 105 11.51 64.95 27.31
N ARG A 106 12.77 64.89 26.85
CA ARG A 106 13.13 65.24 25.47
C ARG A 106 12.96 64.08 24.48
N VAL A 107 12.85 62.83 24.95
CA VAL A 107 12.75 61.64 24.09
C VAL A 107 11.29 61.31 23.72
N PHE A 108 10.32 61.70 24.56
CA PHE A 108 8.91 61.32 24.38
C PHE A 108 7.98 62.46 23.93
N ASN A 109 8.51 63.66 23.64
CA ASN A 109 7.69 64.83 23.29
C ASN A 109 7.89 65.36 21.85
N THR A 110 8.63 64.64 21.01
CA THR A 110 8.71 64.93 19.57
C THR A 110 7.86 63.94 18.79
N ARG A 111 6.94 64.48 17.99
CA ARG A 111 6.05 63.71 17.10
C ARG A 111 6.77 63.13 15.87
N ASP A 112 8.09 63.26 15.78
CA ASP A 112 8.91 62.66 14.73
C ASP A 112 10.25 62.17 15.29
N PHE A 113 10.59 60.92 14.96
CA PHE A 113 11.79 60.21 15.39
C PHE A 113 13.09 60.67 14.68
N MET A 114 12.98 61.69 13.82
CA MET A 114 13.97 62.00 12.77
C MET A 114 14.71 63.34 12.95
N ASP A 115 14.48 64.10 14.02
CA ASP A 115 15.18 65.37 14.22
C ASP A 115 15.94 65.43 15.57
N ILE A 116 17.26 65.63 15.46
CA ILE A 116 18.22 66.30 16.38
C ILE A 116 19.51 65.47 16.65
N PRO A 117 20.71 66.11 16.66
CA PRO A 117 22.05 65.49 16.75
C PRO A 117 22.40 64.85 18.12
N VAL A 118 21.41 64.53 18.95
CA VAL A 118 21.55 63.82 20.23
C VAL A 118 21.64 62.28 20.00
N GLN A 119 21.36 61.81 18.78
CA GLN A 119 21.46 60.41 18.39
C GLN A 119 22.87 59.83 18.57
N ALA A 120 23.95 60.56 18.28
CA ALA A 120 25.29 59.97 18.29
C ALA A 120 25.72 59.53 19.71
N GLU A 121 25.52 60.37 20.73
CA GLU A 121 25.88 60.05 22.12
C GLU A 121 24.84 59.13 22.81
N TYR A 122 23.58 59.17 22.37
CA TYR A 122 22.53 58.26 22.85
C TYR A 122 22.67 56.85 22.26
N LEU A 123 23.10 56.74 21.00
CA LEU A 123 23.44 55.47 20.34
C LEU A 123 24.80 54.92 20.81
N ASP A 124 25.75 55.78 21.23
CA ASP A 124 27.01 55.34 21.86
C ASP A 124 26.78 54.75 23.27
N ARG A 125 25.66 55.09 23.92
CA ARG A 125 25.22 54.52 25.21
C ARG A 125 24.37 53.25 25.07
N LEU A 126 24.00 52.84 23.85
CA LEU A 126 23.49 51.49 23.62
C LEU A 126 24.67 50.51 23.72
N ASN A 127 24.85 49.92 24.91
CA ASN A 127 25.76 48.80 25.04
C ASN A 127 25.34 47.70 24.05
N ALA A 128 26.31 47.05 23.38
CA ALA A 128 26.06 45.95 22.44
C ALA A 128 25.12 44.85 23.02
N ALA A 129 25.11 44.68 24.34
CA ALA A 129 24.20 43.80 25.06
C ALA A 129 22.71 44.20 24.94
N ASP A 130 22.38 45.50 24.99
CA ASP A 130 21.01 46.00 24.89
C ASP A 130 20.46 45.79 23.47
N LEU A 131 21.29 46.09 22.47
CA LEU A 131 21.00 45.81 21.06
C LEU A 131 20.83 44.31 20.80
N ALA A 132 21.61 43.45 21.47
CA ALA A 132 21.47 41.99 21.37
C ALA A 132 20.13 41.48 21.93
N VAL A 133 19.61 42.10 23.01
CA VAL A 133 18.29 41.75 23.56
C VAL A 133 17.17 42.12 22.60
N LEU A 134 17.19 43.33 22.03
CA LEU A 134 16.17 43.80 21.08
C LEU A 134 16.22 43.03 19.75
N SER A 135 17.39 42.90 19.15
CA SER A 135 17.58 42.12 17.92
C SER A 135 17.23 40.65 18.11
N GLY A 136 17.54 40.07 19.27
CA GLY A 136 17.15 38.72 19.64
C GLY A 136 15.64 38.52 19.75
N LEU A 137 14.88 39.52 20.22
CA LEU A 137 13.41 39.45 20.22
C LEU A 137 12.85 39.53 18.79
N MET A 138 13.30 40.50 17.99
CA MET A 138 12.84 40.67 16.61
C MET A 138 13.12 39.41 15.76
N ALA A 139 14.30 38.81 15.93
CA ALA A 139 14.65 37.56 15.25
C ALA A 139 13.73 36.40 15.66
N SER A 140 13.40 36.27 16.95
CA SER A 140 12.45 35.26 17.43
C SER A 140 11.04 35.48 16.89
N GLU A 141 10.53 36.72 16.88
CA GLU A 141 9.21 37.05 16.32
C GLU A 141 9.14 36.78 14.81
N GLN A 142 10.19 37.13 14.06
CA GLN A 142 10.25 36.81 12.63
C GLN A 142 10.30 35.29 12.38
N LEU A 143 11.06 34.55 13.20
CA LEU A 143 11.13 33.10 13.09
C LEU A 143 9.79 32.44 13.42
N GLN A 144 9.04 32.94 14.40
CA GLN A 144 7.69 32.45 14.71
C GLN A 144 6.77 32.60 13.50
N VAL A 145 6.77 33.76 12.83
CA VAL A 145 5.94 33.98 11.62
C VAL A 145 6.30 32.99 10.51
N GLN A 146 7.59 32.74 10.29
CA GLN A 146 8.05 31.78 9.28
C GLN A 146 7.65 30.33 9.62
N GLN A 147 7.78 29.92 10.88
CA GLN A 147 7.41 28.58 11.32
C GLN A 147 5.89 28.38 11.31
N GLN A 148 5.11 29.39 11.70
CA GLN A 148 3.65 29.35 11.61
C GLN A 148 3.18 29.18 10.16
N ALA A 149 3.75 29.96 9.22
CA ALA A 149 3.43 29.80 7.80
C ALA A 149 3.80 28.40 7.27
N SER A 150 4.91 27.83 7.74
CA SER A 150 5.33 26.47 7.39
C SER A 150 4.38 25.41 7.97
N LEU A 151 3.87 25.62 9.19
CA LEU A 151 2.89 24.75 9.83
C LEU A 151 1.57 24.78 9.09
N ASP A 152 1.08 25.97 8.75
CA ASP A 152 -0.18 26.15 8.01
C ASP A 152 -0.10 25.50 6.62
N ALA A 153 1.01 25.69 5.90
CA ALA A 153 1.24 25.04 4.61
C ALA A 153 1.28 23.50 4.74
N SER A 154 1.91 22.98 5.81
CA SER A 154 1.97 21.53 6.06
C SER A 154 0.60 20.94 6.40
N LEU A 155 -0.23 21.68 7.13
CA LEU A 155 -1.61 21.29 7.44
C LEU A 155 -2.51 21.29 6.19
N VAL A 156 -2.31 22.23 5.26
CA VAL A 156 -3.03 22.24 3.97
C VAL A 156 -2.64 21.02 3.15
N ALA A 157 -1.34 20.78 2.96
CA ALA A 157 -0.86 19.60 2.24
C ALA A 157 -1.36 18.28 2.88
N GLN A 158 -1.49 18.22 4.21
CA GLN A 158 -2.00 17.03 4.89
C GLN A 158 -3.48 16.78 4.55
N ARG A 159 -4.28 17.84 4.44
CA ARG A 159 -5.70 17.71 4.05
C ARG A 159 -5.83 17.26 2.60
N GLU A 160 -4.99 17.79 1.71
CA GLU A 160 -4.96 17.40 0.30
C GLU A 160 -4.61 15.92 0.12
N ILE A 161 -3.54 15.46 0.76
CA ILE A 161 -3.13 14.05 0.65
C ILE A 161 -4.14 13.10 1.30
N THR A 162 -4.78 13.51 2.40
CA THR A 162 -5.85 12.73 3.03
C THR A 162 -7.08 12.62 2.12
N ALA A 163 -7.40 13.69 1.39
CA ALA A 163 -8.48 13.67 0.40
C ALA A 163 -8.13 12.75 -0.78
N GLU A 164 -6.90 12.83 -1.31
CA GLU A 164 -6.42 11.95 -2.38
C GLU A 164 -6.46 10.47 -1.95
N LEU A 165 -6.02 10.15 -0.72
CA LEU A 165 -6.11 8.81 -0.16
C LEU A 165 -7.55 8.29 -0.08
N THR A 166 -8.50 9.16 0.26
CA THR A 166 -9.92 8.80 0.36
C THR A 166 -10.51 8.52 -1.01
N GLU A 167 -10.16 9.33 -2.01
CA GLU A 167 -10.57 9.14 -3.40
C GLU A 167 -9.98 7.84 -3.96
N MET A 168 -8.66 7.63 -3.82
CA MET A 168 -8.00 6.40 -4.27
C MET A 168 -8.55 5.15 -3.60
N ALA A 169 -8.85 5.20 -2.29
CA ALA A 169 -9.48 4.07 -1.58
C ALA A 169 -10.88 3.77 -2.15
N THR A 170 -11.63 4.80 -2.52
CA THR A 170 -12.95 4.65 -3.14
C THR A 170 -12.81 4.03 -4.53
N ASP A 171 -11.92 4.55 -5.37
CA ASP A 171 -11.66 4.03 -6.71
C ASP A 171 -11.22 2.57 -6.68
N LEU A 172 -10.31 2.22 -5.77
CA LEU A 172 -9.85 0.84 -5.55
C LEU A 172 -11.02 -0.09 -5.24
N SER A 173 -11.90 0.34 -4.33
CA SER A 173 -13.06 -0.46 -3.90
C SER A 173 -14.09 -0.64 -5.01
N VAL A 174 -14.34 0.41 -5.80
CA VAL A 174 -15.29 0.39 -6.91
C VAL A 174 -14.76 -0.45 -8.06
N ALA A 175 -13.48 -0.32 -8.40
CA ALA A 175 -12.83 -1.11 -9.44
C ALA A 175 -12.90 -2.61 -9.12
N LEU A 176 -12.58 -2.99 -7.87
CA LEU A 176 -12.64 -4.38 -7.42
C LEU A 176 -14.07 -4.93 -7.45
N ALA A 177 -15.03 -4.15 -6.93
CA ALA A 177 -16.44 -4.55 -6.91
C ALA A 177 -17.02 -4.74 -8.33
N ASN A 178 -16.69 -3.85 -9.27
CA ASN A 178 -17.15 -3.94 -10.65
C ASN A 178 -16.54 -5.17 -11.36
N ALA A 179 -15.23 -5.39 -11.20
CA ALA A 179 -14.53 -6.51 -11.81
C ALA A 179 -15.05 -7.88 -11.31
N ASP A 180 -15.34 -7.99 -10.02
CA ASP A 180 -15.93 -9.21 -9.46
C ASP A 180 -17.39 -9.40 -9.89
N THR A 181 -18.18 -8.32 -9.94
CA THR A 181 -19.59 -8.39 -10.36
C THR A 181 -19.71 -8.85 -11.81
N GLU A 182 -18.91 -8.29 -12.73
CA GLU A 182 -18.93 -8.69 -14.14
C GLU A 182 -18.59 -10.18 -14.29
N TYR A 183 -17.46 -10.61 -13.72
CA TYR A 183 -17.00 -12.00 -13.79
C TYR A 183 -18.01 -12.99 -13.19
N ASN A 184 -18.56 -12.69 -12.01
CA ASN A 184 -19.52 -13.55 -11.34
C ASN A 184 -20.82 -13.66 -12.14
N SER A 185 -21.29 -12.57 -12.74
CA SER A 185 -22.52 -12.56 -13.55
C SER A 185 -22.40 -13.41 -14.82
N ILE A 186 -21.28 -13.30 -15.53
CA ILE A 186 -21.02 -14.06 -16.77
C ILE A 186 -20.83 -15.54 -16.45
N THR A 187 -20.07 -15.87 -15.41
CA THR A 187 -19.83 -17.26 -14.99
C THR A 187 -21.13 -17.94 -14.54
N ALA A 188 -21.98 -17.25 -13.78
CA ALA A 188 -23.27 -17.77 -13.35
C ALA A 188 -24.22 -18.00 -14.54
N ALA A 189 -24.28 -17.05 -15.47
CA ALA A 189 -25.11 -17.17 -16.68
C ALA A 189 -24.66 -18.33 -17.58
N PHE A 190 -23.34 -18.47 -17.80
CA PHE A 190 -22.77 -19.57 -18.59
C PHE A 190 -23.04 -20.93 -17.94
N THR A 191 -22.86 -21.05 -16.62
CA THR A 191 -23.13 -22.29 -15.88
C THR A 191 -24.59 -22.72 -16.04
N LYS A 192 -25.51 -21.76 -15.89
CA LYS A 192 -26.95 -22.00 -16.07
C LYS A 192 -27.29 -22.46 -17.49
N GLN A 193 -26.71 -21.83 -18.50
CA GLN A 193 -26.92 -22.22 -19.90
C GLN A 193 -26.43 -23.64 -20.18
N GLU A 194 -25.25 -24.02 -19.65
CA GLU A 194 -24.71 -25.38 -19.78
C GLU A 194 -25.59 -26.44 -19.09
N GLU A 195 -26.15 -26.12 -17.93
CA GLU A 195 -27.12 -26.97 -17.24
C GLU A 195 -28.41 -27.16 -18.05
N GLU A 196 -28.95 -26.08 -18.62
CA GLU A 196 -30.13 -26.13 -19.49
C GLU A 196 -29.87 -26.95 -20.77
N ARG A 197 -28.69 -26.79 -21.39
CA ARG A 197 -28.27 -27.60 -22.55
C ARG A 197 -28.22 -29.08 -22.21
N LYS A 198 -27.56 -29.45 -21.12
CA LYS A 198 -27.47 -30.85 -20.65
C LYS A 198 -28.84 -31.43 -20.32
N ALA A 199 -29.71 -30.65 -19.66
CA ALA A 199 -31.06 -31.08 -19.34
C ALA A 199 -31.90 -31.34 -20.61
N LYS A 200 -31.75 -30.49 -21.63
CA LYS A 200 -32.41 -30.67 -22.92
C LYS A 200 -31.90 -31.91 -23.66
N GLU A 201 -30.59 -32.13 -23.70
CA GLU A 201 -29.98 -33.34 -24.29
C GLU A 201 -30.45 -34.62 -23.58
N GLU A 202 -30.52 -34.61 -22.25
CA GLU A 202 -31.04 -35.72 -21.46
C GLU A 202 -32.54 -35.96 -21.71
N ALA A 203 -33.33 -34.89 -21.79
CA ALA A 203 -34.76 -34.97 -22.11
C ALA A 203 -34.98 -35.55 -23.51
N GLU A 204 -34.21 -35.14 -24.50
CA GLU A 204 -34.24 -35.69 -25.85
C GLU A 204 -33.82 -37.17 -25.88
N ARG A 205 -32.76 -37.55 -25.15
CA ARG A 205 -32.37 -38.96 -25.00
C ARG A 205 -33.51 -39.78 -24.41
N LYS A 206 -34.10 -39.32 -23.30
CA LYS A 206 -35.25 -39.99 -22.67
C LYS A 206 -36.45 -40.08 -23.61
N ALA A 207 -36.71 -39.05 -24.41
CA ALA A 207 -37.78 -39.07 -25.40
C ALA A 207 -37.51 -40.09 -26.52
N ARG A 208 -36.27 -40.16 -27.04
CA ARG A 208 -35.85 -41.17 -28.04
C ARG A 208 -35.99 -42.58 -27.48
N GLU A 209 -35.50 -42.83 -26.26
CA GLU A 209 -35.65 -44.15 -25.59
C GLU A 209 -37.11 -44.52 -25.35
N ALA A 210 -37.97 -43.56 -24.96
CA ALA A 210 -39.40 -43.79 -24.78
C ALA A 210 -40.11 -44.10 -26.11
N GLU A 211 -39.72 -43.42 -27.19
CA GLU A 211 -40.24 -43.69 -28.53
C GLU A 211 -39.82 -45.08 -29.03
N GLU A 212 -38.55 -45.47 -28.83
CA GLU A 212 -38.05 -46.81 -29.15
C GLU A 212 -38.76 -47.89 -28.34
N ARG A 213 -38.95 -47.68 -27.03
CA ARG A 213 -39.74 -48.60 -26.19
C ARG A 213 -41.17 -48.73 -26.70
N ARG A 214 -41.82 -47.64 -27.10
CA ARG A 214 -43.17 -47.66 -27.67
C ARG A 214 -43.21 -48.43 -29.00
N LYS A 215 -42.21 -48.24 -29.87
CA LYS A 215 -42.06 -49.00 -31.13
C LYS A 215 -41.81 -50.48 -30.87
N ALA A 216 -40.95 -50.82 -29.91
CA ALA A 216 -40.66 -52.20 -29.52
C ALA A 216 -41.87 -52.90 -28.91
N GLU A 217 -42.64 -52.21 -28.07
CA GLU A 217 -43.88 -52.75 -27.51
C GLU A 217 -44.95 -52.95 -28.59
N ALA A 218 -45.10 -52.01 -29.52
CA ALA A 218 -45.98 -52.15 -30.68
C ALA A 218 -45.56 -53.33 -31.58
N ALA A 219 -44.27 -53.49 -31.83
CA ALA A 219 -43.72 -54.61 -32.59
C ALA A 219 -43.92 -55.95 -31.87
N ARG A 220 -43.76 -56.00 -30.53
CA ARG A 220 -44.05 -57.19 -29.73
C ARG A 220 -45.53 -57.56 -29.82
N LYS A 221 -46.44 -56.61 -29.62
CA LYS A 221 -47.90 -56.82 -29.77
C LYS A 221 -48.27 -57.29 -31.18
N ALA A 222 -47.63 -56.77 -32.22
CA ALA A 222 -47.82 -57.23 -33.59
C ALA A 222 -47.30 -58.66 -33.82
N ARG A 223 -46.14 -59.02 -33.24
CA ARG A 223 -45.61 -60.39 -33.27
C ARG A 223 -46.47 -61.37 -32.47
N GLU A 224 -46.98 -60.97 -31.32
CA GLU A 224 -47.92 -61.77 -30.51
C GLU A 224 -49.24 -61.99 -31.27
N ALA A 225 -49.76 -60.97 -31.95
CA ALA A 225 -50.94 -61.11 -32.81
C ALA A 225 -50.68 -62.01 -34.03
N ALA A 226 -49.50 -61.93 -34.64
CA ALA A 226 -49.10 -62.82 -35.74
C ALA A 226 -48.88 -64.26 -35.26
N ALA A 227 -48.24 -64.46 -34.11
CA ALA A 227 -48.05 -65.78 -33.50
C ALA A 227 -49.37 -66.39 -33.02
N ALA A 228 -50.33 -65.60 -32.56
CA ALA A 228 -51.69 -66.05 -32.26
C ALA A 228 -52.47 -66.44 -33.53
N ALA A 229 -52.15 -65.84 -34.68
CA ALA A 229 -52.68 -66.27 -35.97
C ALA A 229 -52.00 -67.55 -36.49
N GLU A 230 -50.71 -67.75 -36.21
CA GLU A 230 -49.96 -68.97 -36.56
C GLU A 230 -50.20 -70.15 -35.61
N ALA A 231 -50.56 -69.91 -34.34
CA ALA A 231 -50.91 -70.95 -33.36
C ALA A 231 -52.25 -71.66 -33.64
N GLY A 232 -52.96 -71.28 -34.71
CA GLY A 232 -54.08 -72.04 -35.27
C GLY A 232 -53.66 -73.29 -36.05
N THR A 233 -52.37 -73.60 -36.18
CA THR A 233 -51.94 -74.83 -36.86
C THR A 233 -50.70 -75.42 -36.20
N THR A 234 -50.73 -76.75 -36.06
CA THR A 234 -49.64 -77.69 -35.73
C THR A 234 -49.34 -77.99 -34.26
N THR A 235 -50.00 -79.06 -33.80
CA THR A 235 -49.54 -80.11 -32.88
C THR A 235 -48.13 -80.62 -33.21
N THR A 236 -47.26 -80.86 -32.22
CA THR A 236 -46.67 -82.18 -31.85
C THR A 236 -45.69 -82.05 -30.66
N ALA A 237 -45.71 -83.09 -29.84
CA ALA A 237 -45.10 -83.34 -28.53
C ALA A 237 -43.56 -83.63 -28.55
N PRO A 238 -42.90 -83.82 -27.38
CA PRO A 238 -41.51 -83.42 -27.11
C PRO A 238 -40.48 -84.58 -27.11
N VAL A 239 -39.18 -84.23 -27.12
CA VAL A 239 -38.05 -85.13 -26.82
C VAL A 239 -37.04 -84.45 -25.88
N THR A 240 -36.55 -85.26 -24.93
CA THR A 240 -35.67 -84.99 -23.78
C THR A 240 -34.18 -85.06 -24.13
N THR A 241 -33.30 -84.32 -23.42
CA THR A 241 -31.92 -84.68 -22.98
C THR A 241 -31.32 -83.48 -22.20
N THR A 242 -31.15 -83.48 -20.87
CA THR A 242 -30.07 -84.02 -19.98
C THR A 242 -28.68 -83.36 -20.11
N THR A 243 -28.08 -83.02 -18.94
CA THR A 243 -26.62 -82.94 -18.62
C THR A 243 -25.98 -81.55 -18.83
N THR A 244 -25.15 -80.93 -17.98
CA THR A 244 -24.63 -81.13 -16.60
C THR A 244 -23.75 -79.90 -16.26
N GLU A 245 -23.89 -79.43 -15.01
CA GLU A 245 -22.89 -78.91 -14.06
C GLU A 245 -21.67 -78.03 -14.46
N ALA A 246 -21.47 -77.00 -13.63
CA ALA A 246 -20.27 -76.15 -13.47
C ALA A 246 -19.07 -76.96 -12.86
N PRO A 247 -17.85 -76.44 -12.58
CA PRO A 247 -17.60 -75.27 -11.70
C PRO A 247 -16.32 -74.41 -11.90
N GLN A 248 -16.37 -73.20 -11.30
CA GLN A 248 -15.37 -72.41 -10.55
C GLN A 248 -13.86 -72.25 -10.89
N VAL A 249 -13.45 -70.96 -10.83
CA VAL A 249 -12.29 -70.31 -10.12
C VAL A 249 -10.89 -70.52 -10.76
N THR A 250 -10.07 -69.51 -11.05
CA THR A 250 -9.27 -68.71 -10.08
C THR A 250 -8.59 -67.50 -10.75
N THR A 251 -8.34 -66.47 -9.94
CA THR A 251 -7.53 -65.24 -10.06
C THR A 251 -6.10 -65.39 -10.59
N THR A 252 -5.52 -64.31 -11.15
CA THR A 252 -4.36 -63.54 -10.60
C THR A 252 -3.71 -62.58 -11.61
N THR A 253 -3.66 -61.30 -11.19
CA THR A 253 -2.60 -60.26 -11.27
C THR A 253 -1.49 -60.28 -12.34
N GLY A 254 -1.24 -59.09 -12.93
CA GLY A 254 0.05 -58.65 -13.50
C GLY A 254 -0.10 -57.20 -14.01
N ALA A 255 0.21 -56.17 -13.24
CA ALA A 255 1.52 -55.59 -12.92
C ALA A 255 2.17 -54.79 -14.07
N THR A 256 2.06 -53.47 -13.91
CA THR A 256 2.70 -52.36 -14.62
C THR A 256 4.23 -52.45 -14.58
N THR A 257 4.90 -52.07 -15.68
CA THR A 257 6.31 -51.66 -15.62
C THR A 257 6.52 -50.41 -16.47
N THR A 258 7.07 -49.41 -15.81
CA THR A 258 7.41 -48.07 -16.29
C THR A 258 8.77 -48.13 -17.00
N THR A 259 8.86 -47.58 -18.21
CA THR A 259 10.13 -47.30 -18.88
C THR A 259 10.44 -45.81 -18.71
N THR A 260 11.53 -45.52 -18.01
CA THR A 260 12.14 -44.20 -17.88
C THR A 260 13.17 -44.03 -19.01
N GLU A 261 12.98 -43.02 -19.86
CA GLU A 261 13.95 -42.59 -20.87
C GLU A 261 14.33 -41.14 -20.57
N ALA A 262 15.64 -40.89 -20.50
CA ALA A 262 16.25 -39.57 -20.31
C ALA A 262 16.65 -38.99 -21.68
N PRO A 263 16.47 -37.69 -21.94
CA PRO A 263 17.06 -37.03 -23.11
C PRO A 263 18.42 -36.36 -22.79
N PRO A 264 19.31 -36.22 -23.79
CA PRO A 264 20.65 -35.66 -23.61
C PRO A 264 20.70 -34.14 -23.66
N ASP A 265 21.76 -33.60 -23.05
CA ASP A 265 22.23 -32.22 -23.18
C ASP A 265 22.30 -31.75 -24.63
N THR A 266 21.83 -30.52 -24.89
CA THR A 266 22.25 -29.75 -26.07
C THR A 266 22.53 -28.31 -25.64
N THR A 267 23.80 -27.95 -25.74
CA THR A 267 24.36 -26.63 -25.53
C THR A 267 23.86 -25.67 -26.61
N THR A 268 23.24 -24.56 -26.21
CA THR A 268 22.90 -23.45 -27.12
C THR A 268 23.68 -22.22 -26.71
N THR A 269 24.75 -21.93 -27.46
CA THR A 269 25.39 -20.61 -27.51
C THR A 269 24.45 -19.61 -28.18
N THR A 270 24.07 -18.56 -27.47
CA THR A 270 23.35 -17.40 -28.02
C THR A 270 24.11 -16.12 -27.66
N THR A 271 24.67 -15.49 -28.69
CA THR A 271 25.14 -14.10 -28.71
C THR A 271 23.96 -13.13 -28.57
N THR A 272 24.00 -12.19 -27.59
CA THR A 272 23.26 -10.90 -27.62
C THR A 272 23.97 -9.81 -26.75
N PRO A 273 23.95 -8.51 -27.16
CA PRO A 273 24.48 -7.31 -26.44
C PRO A 273 23.73 -6.91 -25.14
N PRO A 274 24.13 -5.83 -24.42
CA PRO A 274 24.25 -5.78 -22.95
C PRO A 274 22.92 -5.81 -22.19
N ALA A 275 22.93 -6.50 -21.05
CA ALA A 275 21.81 -6.61 -20.13
C ALA A 275 21.66 -5.36 -19.22
N VAL A 276 20.46 -4.78 -19.27
CA VAL A 276 19.61 -4.28 -18.17
C VAL A 276 20.27 -4.18 -16.78
N VAL A 277 20.25 -2.97 -16.21
CA VAL A 277 20.62 -2.68 -14.81
C VAL A 277 19.76 -3.55 -13.88
N THR A 278 20.40 -4.45 -13.14
CA THR A 278 19.75 -5.38 -12.22
C THR A 278 19.26 -4.70 -10.96
N ASP A 279 18.08 -5.14 -10.47
CA ASP A 279 17.43 -4.92 -9.17
C ASP A 279 18.28 -5.32 -7.94
N ALA A 280 19.54 -4.91 -7.86
CA ALA A 280 20.37 -5.21 -6.72
C ALA A 280 19.89 -4.40 -5.51
N LYS A 281 19.12 -5.05 -4.62
CA LYS A 281 18.79 -4.54 -3.29
C LYS A 281 19.70 -5.18 -2.24
N THR A 282 20.07 -4.42 -1.22
CA THR A 282 20.83 -4.90 -0.05
C THR A 282 20.08 -4.65 1.25
N CYS A 283 20.48 -5.35 2.32
CA CYS A 283 19.98 -5.05 3.66
C CYS A 283 20.44 -3.63 4.06
N PRO A 284 19.57 -2.77 4.59
CA PRO A 284 19.94 -1.40 4.96
C PRO A 284 20.94 -1.32 6.11
N VAL A 285 21.12 -2.40 6.88
CA VAL A 285 22.06 -2.47 8.00
C VAL A 285 23.19 -3.42 7.64
N ASP A 286 24.36 -2.86 7.34
CA ASP A 286 25.57 -3.62 6.98
C ASP A 286 26.34 -4.08 8.24
N ALA A 287 25.63 -4.83 9.09
CA ALA A 287 26.14 -5.43 10.31
C ALA A 287 25.23 -6.58 10.77
N ALA A 288 25.68 -7.33 11.78
CA ALA A 288 24.81 -8.29 12.46
C ALA A 288 23.56 -7.57 13.00
N ASN A 289 22.39 -8.04 12.56
CA ASN A 289 21.11 -7.41 12.85
C ASN A 289 20.03 -8.45 13.17
N SER A 290 18.95 -7.98 13.80
CA SER A 290 17.75 -8.78 14.03
C SER A 290 16.50 -7.92 13.87
N PHE A 291 15.45 -8.50 13.33
CA PHE A 291 14.17 -7.84 13.15
C PHE A 291 13.03 -8.86 13.16
N SER A 292 11.82 -8.37 13.31
CA SER A 292 10.59 -9.11 13.11
C SER A 292 9.63 -8.23 12.34
N ASP A 293 8.67 -8.82 11.63
CA ASP A 293 7.60 -8.03 11.02
C ASP A 293 6.77 -7.35 12.11
N THR A 294 6.93 -6.04 12.22
CA THR A 294 6.20 -5.17 13.16
C THR A 294 5.26 -4.22 12.43
N TRP A 295 5.03 -4.43 11.12
CA TRP A 295 4.10 -3.61 10.37
C TRP A 295 2.70 -3.63 11.02
N GLY A 296 2.13 -2.45 11.25
CA GLY A 296 0.84 -2.28 11.91
C GLY A 296 0.87 -2.37 13.44
N ALA A 297 2.01 -2.66 14.08
CA ALA A 297 2.13 -2.70 15.54
C ALA A 297 1.78 -1.33 16.19
N ALA A 298 1.23 -1.35 17.41
CA ALA A 298 0.82 -0.12 18.09
C ALA A 298 2.02 0.78 18.43
N ARG A 299 1.85 2.10 18.26
CA ARG A 299 2.82 3.15 18.60
C ARG A 299 2.18 4.22 19.48
N SER A 300 3.03 5.05 20.10
CA SER A 300 2.58 6.15 20.95
C SER A 300 1.64 7.11 20.20
N GLY A 301 0.65 7.65 20.91
CA GLY A 301 -0.33 8.58 20.35
C GLY A 301 -1.41 7.93 19.47
N GLY A 302 -1.63 6.62 19.60
CA GLY A 302 -2.64 5.89 18.82
C GLY A 302 -2.25 5.66 17.35
N ARG A 303 -0.94 5.73 17.06
CA ARG A 303 -0.38 5.44 15.75
C ARG A 303 -0.16 3.94 15.56
N THR A 304 0.01 3.52 14.31
CA THR A 304 0.47 2.17 13.96
C THR A 304 1.84 2.28 13.28
N HIS A 305 2.66 1.25 13.43
CA HIS A 305 3.98 1.19 12.81
C HIS A 305 3.85 1.01 11.30
N LYS A 306 4.53 1.86 10.54
CA LYS A 306 4.55 1.85 9.06
C LYS A 306 5.97 1.58 8.55
N GLY A 307 6.62 0.58 9.13
CA GLY A 307 7.99 0.17 8.83
C GLY A 307 8.36 -1.10 9.58
N VAL A 308 9.65 -1.41 9.65
CA VAL A 308 10.21 -2.53 10.43
C VAL A 308 11.38 -1.98 11.23
N ASP A 309 11.44 -2.29 12.52
CA ASP A 309 12.58 -1.89 13.33
C ASP A 309 13.65 -2.99 13.24
N ILE A 310 14.84 -2.63 12.74
CA ILE A 310 16.00 -3.50 12.60
C ILE A 310 17.02 -3.16 13.69
N PHE A 311 17.14 -4.04 14.67
CA PHE A 311 18.07 -3.89 15.79
C PHE A 311 19.50 -4.22 15.36
N ALA A 312 20.43 -3.36 15.74
CA ALA A 312 21.86 -3.54 15.50
C ALA A 312 22.68 -2.75 16.51
N ALA A 313 24.00 -2.95 16.52
CA ALA A 313 24.88 -2.18 17.40
C ALA A 313 24.79 -0.67 17.08
N ARG A 314 24.90 0.20 18.10
CA ARG A 314 25.01 1.65 17.87
C ARG A 314 26.20 1.93 16.94
N ASN A 315 26.04 2.86 16.01
CA ASN A 315 26.97 3.18 14.93
C ASN A 315 27.18 2.10 13.87
N ALA A 316 26.42 1.00 13.90
CA ALA A 316 26.46 0.04 12.79
C ALA A 316 26.15 0.76 11.46
N PRO A 317 26.89 0.45 10.37
CA PRO A 317 26.71 1.16 9.11
C PRO A 317 25.31 0.97 8.55
N LEU A 318 24.70 2.09 8.16
CA LEU A 318 23.47 2.12 7.41
C LEU A 318 23.79 2.39 5.95
N VAL A 319 23.36 1.52 5.06
CA VAL A 319 23.69 1.57 3.64
C VAL A 319 22.46 1.78 2.77
N ALA A 320 22.65 2.36 1.59
CA ALA A 320 21.58 2.50 0.61
C ALA A 320 21.07 1.13 0.16
N VAL A 321 19.80 0.85 0.43
CA VAL A 321 19.12 -0.39 0.02
C VAL A 321 19.17 -0.61 -1.48
N GLU A 322 19.09 0.45 -2.29
CA GLU A 322 19.28 0.42 -3.73
C GLU A 322 19.87 1.75 -4.21
N SER A 323 20.47 1.75 -5.41
CA SER A 323 20.96 2.99 -6.04
C SER A 323 19.81 3.99 -6.21
N GLY A 324 20.08 5.28 -6.03
CA GLY A 324 19.03 6.28 -6.02
C GLY A 324 19.52 7.70 -5.74
N THR A 325 18.60 8.52 -5.24
CA THR A 325 18.88 9.90 -4.83
C THR A 325 18.28 10.16 -3.46
N VAL A 326 19.10 10.65 -2.55
CA VAL A 326 18.66 11.16 -1.25
C VAL A 326 17.82 12.40 -1.49
N THR A 327 16.53 12.35 -1.18
CA THR A 327 15.61 13.46 -1.44
C THR A 327 15.65 14.50 -0.34
N ARG A 328 15.86 14.07 0.92
CA ARG A 328 15.93 14.95 2.08
C ARG A 328 16.66 14.29 3.25
N THR A 329 17.20 15.10 4.14
CA THR A 329 17.57 14.70 5.51
C THR A 329 16.76 15.52 6.52
N SER A 330 16.47 14.97 7.69
CA SER A 330 15.68 15.66 8.72
C SER A 330 16.22 15.39 10.12
N ASN A 331 15.81 16.23 11.08
CA ASN A 331 16.00 16.01 12.51
C ASN A 331 14.74 16.47 13.25
N SER A 332 13.95 15.51 13.71
CA SER A 332 12.59 15.68 14.26
C SER A 332 12.43 14.97 15.61
N THR A 333 11.40 15.34 16.37
CA THR A 333 11.10 14.72 17.68
C THR A 333 10.78 13.22 17.59
N LEU A 334 10.14 12.77 16.50
CA LEU A 334 9.74 11.36 16.36
C LEU A 334 10.84 10.55 15.68
N GLY A 335 11.15 10.86 14.43
CA GLY A 335 12.14 10.16 13.62
C GLY A 335 13.58 10.40 14.05
N GLY A 336 13.86 11.50 14.75
CA GLY A 336 15.23 11.88 15.06
C GLY A 336 15.97 12.28 13.80
N ILE A 337 17.25 11.95 13.74
CA ILE A 337 18.05 12.09 12.54
C ILE A 337 17.55 11.06 11.52
N SER A 338 17.13 11.55 10.35
CA SER A 338 16.52 10.71 9.32
C SER A 338 16.99 11.03 7.91
N ILE A 339 16.96 10.01 7.04
CA ILE A 339 17.30 10.09 5.62
C ILE A 339 16.12 9.57 4.79
N TYR A 340 15.79 10.30 3.73
CA TYR A 340 14.80 9.90 2.74
C TYR A 340 15.52 9.60 1.42
N LEU A 341 15.37 8.38 0.92
CA LEU A 341 15.98 7.91 -0.32
C LEU A 341 14.88 7.54 -1.32
N THR A 342 14.96 8.09 -2.53
CA THR A 342 14.18 7.59 -3.67
C THR A 342 15.11 6.77 -4.52
N GLY A 343 14.87 5.47 -4.56
CA GLY A 343 15.67 4.54 -5.33
C GLY A 343 15.31 4.56 -6.82
N SER A 344 16.18 3.99 -7.65
CA SER A 344 16.02 3.96 -9.10
C SER A 344 14.81 3.14 -9.56
N SER A 345 14.30 2.26 -8.69
CA SER A 345 13.05 1.53 -8.93
C SER A 345 11.80 2.41 -8.76
N GLY A 346 11.96 3.62 -8.23
CA GLY A 346 10.86 4.49 -7.82
C GLY A 346 10.41 4.28 -6.37
N ASN A 347 10.89 3.23 -5.71
CA ASN A 347 10.62 3.00 -4.29
C ASN A 347 11.21 4.11 -3.42
N ARG A 348 10.53 4.38 -2.30
CA ARG A 348 10.96 5.35 -1.30
C ARG A 348 11.31 4.64 -0.01
N TYR A 349 12.44 5.04 0.58
CA TYR A 349 12.96 4.48 1.82
C TYR A 349 13.11 5.60 2.84
N TYR A 350 12.64 5.33 4.05
CA TYR A 350 12.82 6.18 5.22
C TYR A 350 13.76 5.45 6.18
N TYR A 351 14.85 6.11 6.55
CA TYR A 351 15.76 5.64 7.58
C TYR A 351 15.62 6.60 8.75
N ALA A 352 15.23 6.10 9.91
CA ALA A 352 15.08 6.92 11.11
C ALA A 352 15.89 6.41 12.31
N HIS A 353 15.98 7.27 13.32
CA HIS A 353 16.69 7.06 14.58
C HIS A 353 18.22 7.02 14.45
N LEU A 354 18.79 7.61 13.40
CA LEU A 354 20.21 7.58 13.13
C LEU A 354 21.02 8.25 14.25
N GLU A 355 22.25 7.79 14.47
CA GLU A 355 23.22 8.48 15.32
C GLU A 355 23.85 9.65 14.58
N PHE A 356 24.16 9.45 13.29
CA PHE A 356 24.77 10.44 12.41
C PHE A 356 24.44 10.16 10.95
N ILE A 357 24.63 11.18 10.12
CA ILE A 357 24.59 11.09 8.65
C ILE A 357 26.02 11.19 8.14
N THR A 358 26.40 10.33 7.20
CA THR A 358 27.74 10.35 6.58
C THR A 358 27.99 11.70 5.89
N GLU A 359 29.21 12.21 5.98
CA GLU A 359 29.58 13.47 5.34
C GLU A 359 29.29 13.43 3.82
N GLY A 360 28.68 14.52 3.31
CA GLY A 360 28.28 14.62 1.91
C GLY A 360 26.87 14.12 1.59
N ILE A 361 26.25 13.33 2.46
CA ILE A 361 24.86 12.88 2.30
C ILE A 361 23.90 14.01 2.68
N ARG A 362 23.13 14.48 1.69
CA ARG A 362 22.12 15.55 1.82
C ARG A 362 21.08 15.43 0.71
N GLY A 363 20.03 16.24 0.77
CA GLY A 363 19.07 16.33 -0.33
C GLY A 363 19.75 16.63 -1.67
N GLY A 364 19.43 15.83 -2.69
CA GLY A 364 20.03 15.86 -4.03
C GLY A 364 21.26 14.96 -4.22
N THR A 365 21.78 14.30 -3.18
CA THR A 365 22.94 13.41 -3.31
C THR A 365 22.53 12.10 -4.01
N ALA A 366 23.18 11.77 -5.13
CA ALA A 366 23.08 10.44 -5.74
C ALA A 366 23.90 9.42 -4.95
N VAL A 367 23.38 8.21 -4.81
CA VAL A 367 24.01 7.11 -4.07
C VAL A 367 23.88 5.82 -4.85
N ASP A 368 24.87 4.96 -4.74
CA ASP A 368 24.83 3.59 -5.23
C ASP A 368 24.39 2.61 -4.14
N VAL A 369 23.84 1.47 -4.54
CA VAL A 369 23.50 0.39 -3.60
C VAL A 369 24.72 0.03 -2.74
N GLY A 370 24.52 -0.01 -1.41
CA GLY A 370 25.59 -0.29 -0.46
C GLY A 370 26.38 0.93 0.02
N ASP A 371 26.18 2.12 -0.54
CA ASP A 371 26.84 3.34 -0.05
C ASP A 371 26.43 3.64 1.39
N VAL A 372 27.40 3.99 2.25
CA VAL A 372 27.15 4.29 3.66
C VAL A 372 26.46 5.64 3.82
N LEU A 373 25.21 5.62 4.25
CA LEU A 373 24.36 6.78 4.48
C LEU A 373 24.52 7.38 5.89
N GLY A 374 24.80 6.54 6.88
CA GLY A 374 24.92 6.96 8.28
C GLY A 374 25.15 5.78 9.23
N GLY A 375 24.79 5.97 10.49
CA GLY A 375 24.94 4.95 11.53
C GLY A 375 23.68 4.74 12.36
N VAL A 376 23.43 3.50 12.77
CA VAL A 376 22.34 3.12 13.70
C VAL A 376 22.46 3.91 15.00
N GLY A 377 21.35 4.47 15.48
CA GLY A 377 21.34 5.29 16.69
C GLY A 377 20.09 5.10 17.54
N THR A 378 19.80 6.12 18.35
CA THR A 378 18.61 6.19 19.21
C THR A 378 18.05 7.61 19.26
N THR A 379 18.16 8.37 18.17
CA THR A 379 17.62 9.74 18.13
C THR A 379 16.11 9.73 17.92
N GLY A 380 15.44 10.86 18.19
CA GLY A 380 13.99 10.94 18.12
C GLY A 380 13.33 10.22 19.29
N ASN A 381 12.33 9.39 19.02
CA ASN A 381 11.58 8.66 20.04
C ASN A 381 12.01 7.19 20.23
N ALA A 382 13.11 6.76 19.61
CA ALA A 382 13.70 5.44 19.86
C ALA A 382 14.18 5.35 21.33
N PRO A 383 13.95 4.21 22.02
CA PRO A 383 14.48 4.02 23.36
C PRO A 383 16.00 4.14 23.40
N ALA A 384 16.53 4.97 24.30
CA ALA A 384 17.98 5.26 24.39
C ALA A 384 18.87 4.01 24.59
N TRP A 385 18.31 2.94 25.14
CA TRP A 385 19.00 1.67 25.41
C TRP A 385 18.88 0.64 24.28
N LEU A 386 18.11 0.93 23.22
CA LEU A 386 17.82 -0.02 22.14
C LEU A 386 18.11 0.62 20.77
N PRO A 387 19.37 0.61 20.31
CA PRO A 387 19.73 1.12 18.99
C PRO A 387 19.05 0.31 17.89
N MET A 388 18.45 1.02 16.94
CA MET A 388 17.73 0.43 15.81
C MET A 388 17.74 1.34 14.60
N LEU A 389 17.56 0.74 13.43
CA LEU A 389 17.04 1.41 12.25
C LEU A 389 15.54 1.20 12.22
N HIS A 390 14.78 2.25 11.90
CA HIS A 390 13.39 2.13 11.49
C HIS A 390 13.25 2.27 9.99
#